data_AF-A0A1H1LI97-F1
#
_entry.id   AF-A0A1H1LI97-F1
#
_cell.length_a   1.000
_cell.length_b   1.000
_cell.length_c   1.000
_cell.angle_alpha   90.00
_cell.angle_beta   90.00
_cell.angle_gamma   90.00
#
_symmetry.space_group_name_H-M   'P 1'
#
loop_
_entity.id
_entity.type
_entity.pdbx_description
1 polymer ?
#
loop_
_entity_poly.entity_id
_entity_poly.type
_entity_poly.pdbx_seq_one_letter_code
_entity_poly.pdbx_strand_id
1 'polypeptide(L)'
;MNHSETGPGVGRRTFLFGAAGAVAAAALPVPAAHATPPSENASTSAFPPNWPDLEPYGTADTRADLWPREDNSFILDLEHRPRDPEDTHVWMRDTYVNCFVVDGRPVYVATGTTRVPGLDRAAPWNDGIFVWVSPSLRGPWRLVDTTGIRPDAEKGKVWSPEFVDENQPGRTVVAPWQEYWYDAQFGKRGQVWAPEIHYFRDTWYIVACMGDHSQKVGSFLLVSEGGLEGPYRLVEGNLEKPFGDPVAGGPAFIRPGAYHHIDGSMHTEGDDAWLVLHNHEYAKFQHDMEDIVPTTALPAFQQTPYSPEPYLEGAYVFHYGEKYYLLHAAWDRTSVAADGSVRYAYDTPAPGRTQYQYDAVVAVSDSFEGPYAPRWTAGVGAGHNNFFEDHSGKVWATFFLNPNAGHWSDPSRLDEAAVPGVAQVEWTGPEGNRLYVQRRAGRD
;
A
#
# COMPACT_ATOMS: atom_id res chain seq x y z
N MET A 1 -16.80 9.59 47.55
CA MET A 1 -17.30 10.80 48.24
C MET A 1 -17.06 10.58 49.74
N ASN A 2 -15.81 10.55 50.19
CA ASN A 2 -14.95 11.66 50.63
C ASN A 2 -15.51 12.47 51.81
N HIS A 3 -15.03 12.11 53.01
CA HIS A 3 -15.00 12.93 54.20
C HIS A 3 -13.54 13.19 54.60
N SER A 4 -13.20 14.49 54.64
CA SER A 4 -12.34 15.23 55.57
C SER A 4 -11.04 14.63 56.16
N GLU A 5 -9.94 15.31 55.78
CA GLU A 5 -8.95 16.00 56.63
C GLU A 5 -8.16 15.28 57.74
N THR A 6 -6.87 15.08 57.40
CA THR A 6 -5.63 15.48 58.10
C THR A 6 -5.48 15.33 59.63
N GLY A 7 -4.44 14.58 60.01
CA GLY A 7 -3.71 14.68 61.27
C GLY A 7 -2.35 13.93 61.22
N PRO A 8 -1.23 14.51 61.66
CA PRO A 8 0.13 13.98 61.47
C PRO A 8 0.67 13.20 62.70
N GLY A 9 1.68 12.35 62.50
CA GLY A 9 2.31 11.59 63.60
C GLY A 9 3.74 11.11 63.31
N VAL A 10 4.69 11.73 64.01
CA VAL A 10 6.13 11.45 64.07
C VAL A 10 6.43 10.13 64.82
N GLY A 11 7.45 9.35 64.42
CA GLY A 11 7.89 8.19 65.21
C GLY A 11 9.16 7.44 64.80
N ARG A 12 10.33 8.07 65.06
CA ARG A 12 11.62 7.52 65.54
C ARG A 12 12.14 6.11 65.13
N ARG A 13 13.39 6.16 64.59
CA ARG A 13 14.66 5.45 64.96
C ARG A 13 14.59 3.92 65.17
N THR A 14 15.53 3.10 64.72
CA THR A 14 16.98 2.98 65.09
C THR A 14 17.45 1.62 64.50
N PHE A 15 18.65 1.33 63.96
CA PHE A 15 19.98 1.04 64.52
C PHE A 15 20.79 0.50 63.28
N LEU A 16 21.96 0.98 62.86
CA LEU A 16 23.33 0.93 63.38
C LEU A 16 24.25 0.02 62.52
N PHE A 17 25.44 0.57 62.28
CA PHE A 17 26.66 0.14 61.56
C PHE A 17 27.02 -1.35 61.50
N GLY A 18 27.69 -1.71 60.40
CA GLY A 18 28.64 -2.83 60.33
C GLY A 18 29.61 -2.66 59.16
N ALA A 19 30.90 -2.53 59.47
CA ALA A 19 31.98 -2.31 58.52
C ALA A 19 32.66 -3.63 58.07
N ALA A 20 33.27 -3.55 56.88
CA ALA A 20 34.44 -4.29 56.38
C ALA A 20 34.39 -5.82 56.24
N GLY A 21 34.62 -6.28 55.01
CA GLY A 21 34.96 -7.65 54.67
C GLY A 21 35.15 -7.83 53.16
N ALA A 22 36.35 -7.58 52.66
CA ALA A 22 36.75 -7.87 51.29
C ALA A 22 37.27 -9.31 51.20
N VAL A 23 36.72 -10.14 50.30
CA VAL A 23 37.48 -11.08 49.45
C VAL A 23 36.72 -11.26 48.12
N ALA A 24 37.51 -11.20 47.05
CA ALA A 24 37.20 -11.29 45.64
C ALA A 24 36.21 -12.40 45.20
N ALA A 25 35.36 -12.04 44.23
CA ALA A 25 34.92 -12.93 43.17
C ALA A 25 35.07 -12.19 41.84
N ALA A 26 35.81 -12.80 40.93
CA ALA A 26 36.11 -12.28 39.61
C ALA A 26 34.81 -12.16 38.78
N ALA A 27 34.51 -10.94 38.34
CA ALA A 27 33.56 -10.68 37.27
C ALA A 27 34.35 -10.05 36.12
N LEU A 28 34.40 -10.75 35.00
CA LEU A 28 34.93 -10.27 33.73
C LEU A 28 34.11 -9.04 33.29
N PRO A 29 34.73 -7.89 32.99
CA PRO A 29 34.03 -6.83 32.28
C PRO A 29 33.89 -7.26 30.81
N VAL A 30 32.67 -7.57 30.41
CA VAL A 30 32.28 -7.58 28.99
C VAL A 30 32.54 -6.16 28.47
N PRO A 31 33.41 -5.95 27.47
CA PRO A 31 33.58 -4.62 26.91
C PRO A 31 32.26 -4.27 26.22
N ALA A 32 31.62 -3.20 26.68
CA ALA A 32 30.69 -2.47 25.86
C ALA A 32 31.44 -2.10 24.57
N ALA A 33 31.08 -2.74 23.46
CA ALA A 33 31.55 -2.35 22.15
C ALA A 33 30.96 -0.96 21.87
N HIS A 34 31.69 0.08 22.27
CA HIS A 34 31.54 1.38 21.67
C HIS A 34 31.83 1.20 20.18
N ALA A 35 30.76 1.29 19.38
CA ALA A 35 30.87 1.40 17.95
C ALA A 35 31.78 2.60 17.66
N THR A 36 32.97 2.30 17.14
CA THR A 36 33.85 3.28 16.52
C THR A 36 33.02 4.05 15.49
N PRO A 37 33.06 5.40 15.47
CA PRO A 37 32.41 6.14 14.41
C PRO A 37 32.95 5.63 13.07
N PRO A 38 32.08 5.39 12.06
CA PRO A 38 32.57 5.00 10.75
C PRO A 38 33.54 6.07 10.28
N SER A 39 34.72 5.61 9.88
CA SER A 39 35.77 6.43 9.30
C SER A 39 35.17 7.38 8.25
N GLU A 40 35.41 8.68 8.43
CA GLU A 40 35.33 9.70 7.38
C GLU A 40 36.29 9.30 6.26
N ASN A 41 35.83 8.43 5.35
CA ASN A 41 36.37 8.14 4.03
C ASN A 41 35.49 7.10 3.32
N ALA A 42 34.17 7.18 3.49
CA ALA A 42 33.28 6.71 2.45
C ALA A 42 33.26 7.79 1.37
N SER A 43 33.79 7.47 0.19
CA SER A 43 33.58 8.27 -1.00
C SER A 43 32.12 8.72 -1.05
N THR A 44 31.87 10.03 -1.03
CA THR A 44 30.56 10.60 -1.33
C THR A 44 30.15 10.05 -2.70
N SER A 45 29.37 8.96 -2.75
CA SER A 45 28.70 8.60 -3.98
C SER A 45 27.78 9.76 -4.23
N ALA A 46 28.08 10.57 -5.24
CA ALA A 46 27.22 11.67 -5.62
C ALA A 46 25.83 11.07 -5.87
N PHE A 47 24.85 11.50 -5.08
CA PHE A 47 23.47 11.15 -5.37
C PHE A 47 23.11 11.74 -6.73
N PRO A 48 22.27 11.05 -7.53
CA PRO A 48 21.84 11.61 -8.81
C PRO A 48 21.05 12.91 -8.57
N PRO A 49 21.17 13.92 -9.45
CA PRO A 49 20.39 15.14 -9.31
C PRO A 49 18.90 14.85 -9.52
N ASN A 50 18.05 15.71 -8.94
CA ASN A 50 16.63 15.76 -9.30
C ASN A 50 16.48 15.97 -10.80
N TRP A 51 15.49 15.31 -11.39
CA TRP A 51 15.05 15.69 -12.72
C TRP A 51 14.47 17.11 -12.68
N PRO A 52 14.69 17.94 -13.73
CA PRO A 52 14.10 19.27 -13.78
C PRO A 52 12.58 19.21 -13.67
N ASP A 53 12.01 20.14 -12.92
CA ASP A 53 10.56 20.31 -12.84
C ASP A 53 10.00 20.70 -14.21
N LEU A 54 8.83 20.11 -14.54
CA LEU A 54 8.14 20.40 -15.78
C LEU A 54 7.18 21.58 -15.58
N GLU A 55 7.24 22.53 -16.52
CA GLU A 55 6.37 23.70 -16.52
C GLU A 55 5.40 23.66 -17.71
N PRO A 56 4.11 23.99 -17.49
CA PRO A 56 3.50 24.34 -16.21
C PRO A 56 3.32 23.13 -15.28
N TYR A 57 3.22 23.37 -13.96
CA TYR A 57 2.85 22.35 -12.98
C TYR A 57 1.59 21.57 -13.40
N GLY A 58 1.67 20.24 -13.35
CA GLY A 58 0.65 19.32 -13.91
C GLY A 58 0.98 18.79 -15.31
N THR A 59 2.07 19.24 -15.93
CA THR A 59 2.63 18.56 -17.12
C THR A 59 3.15 17.18 -16.72
N ALA A 60 2.73 16.15 -17.45
CA ALA A 60 3.11 14.77 -17.16
C ALA A 60 4.47 14.45 -17.78
N ASP A 61 5.33 13.83 -16.99
CA ASP A 61 6.64 13.39 -17.46
C ASP A 61 6.53 12.08 -18.22
N THR A 62 6.95 12.06 -19.48
CA THR A 62 6.87 10.86 -20.32
C THR A 62 8.24 10.27 -20.64
N ARG A 63 9.31 10.73 -19.98
CA ARG A 63 10.67 10.28 -20.30
C ARG A 63 10.83 8.78 -20.07
N ALA A 64 11.44 8.10 -21.03
CA ALA A 64 11.65 6.65 -20.99
C ALA A 64 12.50 6.16 -19.80
N ASP A 65 13.30 7.05 -19.19
CA ASP A 65 14.12 6.73 -18.03
C ASP A 65 13.31 6.56 -16.73
N LEU A 66 12.05 7.04 -16.68
CA LEU A 66 11.12 6.82 -15.56
C LEU A 66 10.24 5.57 -15.71
N TRP A 67 10.41 4.81 -16.80
CA TRP A 67 9.61 3.60 -17.03
C TRP A 67 10.22 2.41 -16.30
N PRO A 68 9.42 1.45 -15.81
CA PRO A 68 9.88 0.09 -15.57
C PRO A 68 10.45 -0.51 -16.86
N ARG A 69 11.63 -1.12 -16.78
CA ARG A 69 12.40 -1.68 -17.90
C ARG A 69 13.14 -2.93 -17.46
N GLU A 70 13.60 -3.73 -18.42
CA GLU A 70 14.34 -4.97 -18.14
C GLU A 70 15.60 -4.76 -17.28
N ASP A 71 16.23 -3.58 -17.35
CA ASP A 71 17.47 -3.28 -16.61
C ASP A 71 17.24 -2.81 -15.17
N ASN A 72 16.06 -2.28 -14.84
CA ASN A 72 15.74 -1.76 -13.52
C ASN A 72 14.54 -2.44 -12.84
N SER A 73 13.87 -3.40 -13.51
CA SER A 73 12.64 -4.01 -13.04
C SER A 73 12.54 -5.47 -13.43
N PHE A 74 11.59 -6.18 -12.82
CA PHE A 74 11.18 -7.52 -13.23
C PHE A 74 9.75 -7.80 -12.83
N ILE A 75 9.09 -8.69 -13.56
CA ILE A 75 7.79 -9.26 -13.18
C ILE A 75 7.96 -10.27 -12.05
N LEU A 76 6.99 -10.36 -11.16
CA LEU A 76 6.99 -11.32 -10.06
C LEU A 76 6.60 -12.71 -10.57
N ASP A 77 7.46 -13.70 -10.33
CA ASP A 77 7.18 -15.11 -10.63
C ASP A 77 6.33 -15.73 -9.51
N LEU A 78 5.05 -15.33 -9.44
CA LEU A 78 4.09 -15.78 -8.43
C LEU A 78 3.63 -17.22 -8.70
N GLU A 79 3.59 -18.08 -7.67
CA GLU A 79 2.92 -19.40 -7.76
C GLU A 79 1.49 -19.22 -8.29
N HIS A 80 1.16 -19.95 -9.36
CA HIS A 80 -0.17 -19.89 -9.96
C HIS A 80 -1.25 -20.27 -8.95
N ARG A 81 -2.38 -19.56 -9.00
CA ARG A 81 -3.55 -19.94 -8.20
C ARG A 81 -4.11 -21.25 -8.73
N PRO A 82 -4.78 -22.08 -7.90
CA PRO A 82 -5.33 -23.37 -8.35
C PRO A 82 -6.26 -23.33 -9.57
N ARG A 83 -6.76 -22.14 -9.91
CA ARG A 83 -7.68 -21.86 -11.01
C ARG A 83 -7.03 -21.22 -12.23
N ASP A 84 -5.79 -20.75 -12.11
CA ASP A 84 -5.12 -20.03 -13.19
C ASP A 84 -4.82 -21.00 -14.35
N PRO A 85 -4.93 -20.54 -15.61
CA PRO A 85 -4.49 -21.33 -16.75
C PRO A 85 -3.01 -21.73 -16.64
N GLU A 86 -2.67 -22.89 -17.19
CA GLU A 86 -1.28 -23.28 -17.38
C GLU A 86 -0.59 -22.30 -18.35
N ASP A 87 0.72 -22.10 -18.17
CA ASP A 87 1.58 -21.26 -19.02
C ASP A 87 1.20 -19.75 -19.12
N THR A 88 0.46 -19.20 -18.14
CA THR A 88 0.14 -17.77 -18.05
C THR A 88 0.65 -17.14 -16.76
N HIS A 89 1.06 -15.87 -16.77
CA HIS A 89 1.32 -15.15 -15.53
C HIS A 89 0.03 -14.92 -14.72
N VAL A 90 0.19 -14.76 -13.39
CA VAL A 90 -0.92 -14.36 -12.52
C VAL A 90 -1.42 -12.97 -12.94
N TRP A 91 -2.70 -12.89 -13.30
CA TRP A 91 -3.35 -11.61 -13.58
C TRP A 91 -3.65 -10.88 -12.27
N MET A 92 -3.03 -9.74 -12.07
CA MET A 92 -3.13 -8.91 -10.88
C MET A 92 -2.97 -7.43 -11.24
N ARG A 93 -3.91 -6.60 -10.77
CA ARG A 93 -3.80 -5.14 -10.74
C ARG A 93 -3.56 -4.68 -9.30
N ASP A 94 -3.27 -3.39 -9.14
CA ASP A 94 -3.19 -2.75 -7.82
C ASP A 94 -2.19 -3.52 -6.94
N THR A 95 -1.01 -3.76 -7.53
CA THR A 95 0.00 -4.68 -6.99
C THR A 95 0.61 -4.10 -5.73
N TYR A 96 0.50 -4.85 -4.64
CA TYR A 96 1.15 -4.56 -3.39
C TYR A 96 2.24 -5.58 -3.10
N VAL A 97 3.44 -5.10 -2.75
CA VAL A 97 4.56 -5.90 -2.25
C VAL A 97 5.19 -5.19 -1.08
N ASN A 98 5.51 -5.91 -0.02
CA ASN A 98 6.27 -5.35 1.08
C ASN A 98 7.19 -6.39 1.72
N CYS A 99 8.18 -5.93 2.48
CA CYS A 99 9.13 -6.74 3.21
C CYS A 99 9.02 -6.43 4.70
N PHE A 100 8.59 -7.41 5.49
CA PHE A 100 8.50 -7.30 6.95
C PHE A 100 9.60 -8.12 7.60
N VAL A 101 9.93 -7.80 8.86
CA VAL A 101 10.78 -8.64 9.70
C VAL A 101 9.88 -9.34 10.72
N VAL A 102 9.79 -10.66 10.61
CA VAL A 102 8.96 -11.52 11.48
C VAL A 102 9.88 -12.54 12.12
N ASP A 103 9.88 -12.62 13.45
CA ASP A 103 10.79 -13.49 14.22
C ASP A 103 12.27 -13.34 13.81
N GLY A 104 12.67 -12.09 13.52
CA GLY A 104 14.03 -11.75 13.10
C GLY A 104 14.40 -12.17 11.68
N ARG A 105 13.43 -12.53 10.83
CA ARG A 105 13.65 -12.94 9.44
C ARG A 105 12.85 -12.06 8.46
N PRO A 106 13.43 -11.71 7.30
CA PRO A 106 12.68 -11.03 6.27
C PRO A 106 11.60 -11.95 5.70
N VAL A 107 10.39 -11.42 5.57
CA VAL A 107 9.23 -12.05 4.96
C VAL A 107 8.69 -11.09 3.91
N TYR A 108 8.78 -11.49 2.65
CA TYR A 108 8.17 -10.75 1.55
C TYR A 108 6.74 -11.23 1.37
N VAL A 109 5.81 -10.29 1.24
CA VAL A 109 4.41 -10.57 0.94
C VAL A 109 4.00 -9.86 -0.34
N ALA A 110 3.07 -10.47 -1.08
CA ALA A 110 2.46 -9.87 -2.24
C ALA A 110 0.96 -10.14 -2.28
N THR A 111 0.20 -9.16 -2.76
CA THR A 111 -1.24 -9.27 -3.03
C THR A 111 -1.65 -8.20 -4.04
N GLY A 112 -2.91 -8.24 -4.48
CA GLY A 112 -3.48 -7.22 -5.36
C GLY A 112 -4.88 -7.62 -5.84
N THR A 113 -5.48 -6.76 -6.63
CA THR A 113 -6.78 -7.02 -7.26
C THR A 113 -6.62 -8.12 -8.31
N THR A 114 -7.19 -9.29 -8.05
CA THR A 114 -7.21 -10.38 -9.01
C THR A 114 -8.53 -10.44 -9.78
N ARG A 115 -8.55 -11.22 -10.87
CA ARG A 115 -9.76 -11.56 -11.62
C ARG A 115 -9.98 -13.05 -11.64
N VAL A 116 -11.24 -13.42 -11.86
CA VAL A 116 -11.63 -14.79 -12.19
C VAL A 116 -11.08 -15.14 -13.58
N PRO A 117 -10.42 -16.31 -13.74
CA PRO A 117 -9.99 -16.79 -15.04
C PRO A 117 -11.13 -16.78 -16.07
N GLY A 118 -10.84 -16.26 -17.27
CA GLY A 118 -11.81 -16.11 -18.35
C GLY A 118 -12.55 -14.76 -18.42
N LEU A 119 -12.44 -13.91 -17.39
CA LEU A 119 -12.83 -12.51 -17.49
C LEU A 119 -11.69 -11.66 -18.06
N ASP A 120 -12.00 -10.53 -18.69
CA ASP A 120 -11.00 -9.57 -19.15
C ASP A 120 -10.52 -8.64 -18.00
N ARG A 121 -11.34 -8.48 -16.96
CA ARG A 121 -11.10 -7.59 -15.82
C ARG A 121 -11.66 -8.17 -14.51
N ALA A 122 -11.35 -7.54 -13.37
CA ALA A 122 -11.85 -7.91 -12.05
C ALA A 122 -13.31 -7.50 -11.77
N ALA A 123 -13.92 -6.74 -12.68
CA ALA A 123 -15.32 -6.32 -12.65
C ALA A 123 -16.19 -7.15 -13.59
N PRO A 124 -17.50 -7.32 -13.30
CA PRO A 124 -18.25 -6.79 -12.15
C PRO A 124 -18.10 -7.61 -10.86
N TRP A 125 -17.30 -8.67 -10.88
CA TRP A 125 -17.00 -9.49 -9.72
C TRP A 125 -15.63 -10.18 -9.86
N ASN A 126 -14.99 -10.49 -8.73
CA ASN A 126 -13.73 -11.24 -8.72
C ASN A 126 -13.68 -12.35 -7.68
N ASP A 127 -12.53 -13.00 -7.58
CA ASP A 127 -12.30 -14.24 -6.86
C ASP A 127 -11.75 -14.08 -5.45
N GLY A 128 -11.85 -12.88 -4.87
CA GLY A 128 -11.43 -12.58 -3.51
C GLY A 128 -9.98 -12.11 -3.43
N ILE A 129 -9.41 -12.19 -2.23
CA ILE A 129 -8.03 -11.79 -1.95
C ILE A 129 -7.16 -13.04 -1.89
N PHE A 130 -6.03 -13.00 -2.59
CA PHE A 130 -4.97 -14.01 -2.51
C PHE A 130 -3.69 -13.40 -1.95
N VAL A 131 -2.94 -14.20 -1.20
CA VAL A 131 -1.67 -13.80 -0.60
C VAL A 131 -0.56 -14.72 -1.05
N TRP A 132 0.54 -14.12 -1.48
CA TRP A 132 1.81 -14.79 -1.74
C TRP A 132 2.84 -14.37 -0.71
N VAL A 133 3.75 -15.29 -0.41
CA VAL A 133 4.87 -15.11 0.49
C VAL A 133 6.15 -15.61 -0.16
N SER A 134 7.26 -14.97 0.17
CA SER A 134 8.59 -15.37 -0.29
C SER A 134 9.66 -15.03 0.74
N PRO A 135 10.75 -15.82 0.84
CA PRO A 135 11.92 -15.44 1.61
C PRO A 135 12.78 -14.36 0.93
N SER A 136 12.55 -14.07 -0.36
CA SER A 136 13.28 -13.05 -1.12
C SER A 136 12.41 -12.35 -2.16
N LEU A 137 12.74 -11.10 -2.50
CA LEU A 137 12.01 -10.38 -3.54
C LEU A 137 12.03 -11.10 -4.91
N ARG A 138 13.12 -11.82 -5.21
CA ARG A 138 13.27 -12.62 -6.45
C ARG A 138 12.63 -14.01 -6.37
N GLY A 139 11.92 -14.31 -5.28
CA GLY A 139 11.25 -15.59 -5.08
C GLY A 139 12.09 -16.64 -4.35
N PRO A 140 11.64 -17.90 -4.35
CA PRO A 140 10.40 -18.36 -4.97
C PRO A 140 9.17 -17.79 -4.24
N TRP A 141 8.24 -17.22 -5.01
CA TRP A 141 6.96 -16.77 -4.46
C TRP A 141 5.99 -17.94 -4.40
N ARG A 142 5.38 -18.14 -3.23
CA ARG A 142 4.43 -19.20 -2.96
C ARG A 142 3.13 -18.62 -2.45
N LEU A 143 2.01 -19.21 -2.82
CA LEU A 143 0.76 -18.97 -2.13
C LEU A 143 0.94 -19.31 -0.65
N VAL A 144 0.40 -18.48 0.22
CA VAL A 144 0.35 -18.77 1.65
C VAL A 144 -0.39 -20.07 1.89
N ASP A 145 0.11 -20.92 2.78
CA ASP A 145 -0.51 -22.21 3.04
C ASP A 145 -1.72 -22.07 3.97
N THR A 146 -2.89 -21.88 3.36
CA THR A 146 -4.19 -21.82 4.05
C THR A 146 -4.85 -23.20 4.21
N THR A 147 -4.17 -24.29 3.82
CA THR A 147 -4.81 -25.62 3.82
C THR A 147 -4.97 -26.20 5.22
N GLY A 148 -4.16 -25.77 6.19
CA GLY A 148 -4.26 -26.18 7.59
C GLY A 148 -5.52 -25.66 8.31
N ILE A 149 -6.05 -24.52 7.85
CA ILE A 149 -7.23 -23.86 8.42
C ILE A 149 -8.47 -24.05 7.54
N ARG A 150 -8.30 -24.19 6.22
CA ARG A 150 -9.37 -24.42 5.24
C ARG A 150 -8.94 -25.45 4.20
N PRO A 151 -8.90 -26.76 4.54
CA PRO A 151 -8.45 -27.81 3.63
C PRO A 151 -9.34 -27.98 2.39
N ASP A 152 -10.61 -27.61 2.49
CA ASP A 152 -11.59 -27.69 1.40
C ASP A 152 -11.65 -26.43 0.53
N ALA A 153 -10.74 -25.47 0.73
CA ALA A 153 -10.66 -24.23 -0.03
C ALA A 153 -9.35 -24.12 -0.82
N GLU A 154 -9.31 -23.15 -1.73
CA GLU A 154 -8.10 -22.87 -2.50
C GLU A 154 -6.99 -22.30 -1.62
N LYS A 155 -5.78 -22.85 -1.80
CA LYS A 155 -4.56 -22.38 -1.14
C LYS A 155 -4.31 -20.88 -1.42
N GLY A 156 -3.84 -20.16 -0.40
CA GLY A 156 -3.44 -18.75 -0.48
C GLY A 156 -4.59 -17.75 -0.45
N LYS A 157 -5.83 -18.25 -0.43
CA LYS A 157 -7.01 -17.40 -0.42
C LYS A 157 -7.36 -16.94 1.00
N VAL A 158 -7.53 -15.64 1.17
CA VAL A 158 -7.98 -15.05 2.43
C VAL A 158 -9.39 -15.53 2.74
N TRP A 159 -9.63 -15.87 3.99
CA TRP A 159 -10.93 -16.31 4.47
C TRP A 159 -11.29 -15.63 5.79
N SER A 160 -12.57 -15.32 5.93
CA SER A 160 -13.16 -14.89 7.21
C SER A 160 -14.06 -15.98 7.77
N PRO A 161 -13.96 -16.28 9.08
CA PRO A 161 -14.82 -17.26 9.75
C PRO A 161 -16.28 -16.83 9.77
N GLU A 162 -16.54 -15.52 9.74
CA GLU A 162 -17.89 -14.94 9.79
C GLU A 162 -18.74 -15.30 8.57
N PHE A 163 -18.09 -15.64 7.44
CA PHE A 163 -18.75 -15.90 6.16
C PHE A 163 -18.46 -17.32 5.64
N VAL A 164 -18.12 -18.27 6.51
CA VAL A 164 -17.78 -19.66 6.11
C VAL A 164 -18.84 -20.31 5.23
N ASP A 165 -20.12 -20.12 5.55
CA ASP A 165 -21.26 -20.72 4.82
C ASP A 165 -21.51 -20.04 3.47
N GLU A 166 -21.08 -18.78 3.33
CA GLU A 166 -21.19 -18.01 2.10
C GLU A 166 -20.01 -18.23 1.15
N ASN A 167 -18.85 -18.56 1.71
CA ASN A 167 -17.62 -18.81 0.98
C ASN A 167 -17.68 -20.15 0.24
N GLN A 168 -17.96 -20.10 -1.07
CA GLN A 168 -18.06 -21.25 -1.98
C GLN A 168 -17.12 -21.06 -3.18
N PRO A 169 -16.84 -22.10 -3.99
CA PRO A 169 -16.06 -21.92 -5.22
C PRO A 169 -16.60 -20.76 -6.07
N GLY A 170 -15.77 -19.73 -6.29
CA GLY A 170 -16.17 -18.51 -7.00
C GLY A 170 -17.03 -17.49 -6.21
N ARG A 171 -17.25 -17.66 -4.90
CA ARG A 171 -17.86 -16.66 -4.01
C ARG A 171 -16.96 -16.46 -2.80
N THR A 172 -16.50 -15.22 -2.59
CA THR A 172 -15.73 -14.89 -1.38
C THR A 172 -16.25 -13.64 -0.75
N VAL A 173 -16.64 -13.75 0.51
CA VAL A 173 -17.20 -12.70 1.34
C VAL A 173 -16.26 -12.53 2.52
N VAL A 174 -15.73 -11.31 2.67
CA VAL A 174 -14.89 -10.87 3.78
C VAL A 174 -15.52 -9.69 4.53
N ALA A 175 -16.66 -9.18 4.05
CA ALA A 175 -17.44 -8.16 4.72
C ALA A 175 -18.94 -8.31 4.39
N PRO A 176 -19.87 -7.99 5.32
CA PRO A 176 -21.31 -8.16 5.12
C PRO A 176 -21.87 -7.45 3.89
N TRP A 177 -21.37 -6.27 3.55
CA TRP A 177 -21.81 -5.47 2.39
C TRP A 177 -21.11 -5.85 1.08
N GLN A 178 -20.27 -6.88 1.08
CA GLN A 178 -19.76 -7.49 -0.13
C GLN A 178 -20.84 -8.32 -0.86
N GLU A 179 -21.92 -8.70 -0.17
CA GLU A 179 -22.87 -9.73 -0.61
C GLU A 179 -23.21 -9.64 -2.11
N TYR A 180 -22.84 -10.72 -2.82
CA TYR A 180 -23.10 -10.87 -4.23
C TYR A 180 -24.60 -10.80 -4.48
N TRP A 181 -25.02 -9.86 -5.32
CA TRP A 181 -26.39 -9.78 -5.77
C TRP A 181 -26.44 -9.88 -7.29
N TYR A 182 -27.55 -10.43 -7.78
CA TYR A 182 -27.79 -10.63 -9.20
C TYR A 182 -28.77 -9.57 -9.68
N ASP A 183 -28.43 -8.90 -10.76
CA ASP A 183 -29.34 -7.97 -11.44
C ASP A 183 -29.33 -8.19 -12.96
N ALA A 184 -30.31 -7.60 -13.63
CA ALA A 184 -30.46 -7.71 -15.09
C ALA A 184 -29.42 -6.88 -15.87
N GLN A 185 -28.71 -5.95 -15.23
CA GLN A 185 -27.77 -5.04 -15.88
C GLN A 185 -26.34 -5.60 -15.94
N PHE A 186 -25.88 -6.23 -14.86
CA PHE A 186 -24.51 -6.71 -14.69
C PHE A 186 -24.43 -8.22 -14.42
N GLY A 187 -25.57 -8.89 -14.18
CA GLY A 187 -25.56 -10.28 -13.77
C GLY A 187 -24.97 -10.42 -12.38
N LYS A 188 -23.91 -11.21 -12.24
CA LYS A 188 -23.22 -11.43 -10.95
C LYS A 188 -22.34 -10.22 -10.58
N ARG A 189 -22.46 -9.74 -9.34
CA ARG A 189 -21.71 -8.58 -8.83
C ARG A 189 -21.04 -8.88 -7.50
N GLY A 190 -19.92 -8.24 -7.20
CA GLY A 190 -19.24 -8.33 -5.90
C GLY A 190 -17.74 -8.49 -6.08
N GLN A 191 -16.99 -7.42 -5.85
CA GLN A 191 -15.56 -7.36 -6.13
C GLN A 191 -14.82 -6.65 -5.00
N VAL A 192 -13.65 -7.18 -4.68
CA VAL A 192 -12.70 -6.60 -3.72
C VAL A 192 -11.48 -6.10 -4.48
N TRP A 193 -11.02 -4.90 -4.16
CA TRP A 193 -9.94 -4.20 -4.84
C TRP A 193 -8.84 -3.77 -3.88
N ALA A 194 -7.66 -3.54 -4.45
CA ALA A 194 -6.50 -2.93 -3.82
C ALA A 194 -6.20 -3.45 -2.40
N PRO A 195 -6.09 -4.78 -2.19
CA PRO A 195 -5.66 -5.28 -0.90
C PRO A 195 -4.20 -4.92 -0.64
N GLU A 196 -3.88 -4.60 0.60
CA GLU A 196 -2.54 -4.41 1.12
C GLU A 196 -2.36 -5.24 2.38
N ILE A 197 -1.18 -5.85 2.55
CA ILE A 197 -0.86 -6.66 3.72
C ILE A 197 0.13 -5.93 4.60
N HIS A 198 -0.17 -5.86 5.89
CA HIS A 198 0.63 -5.16 6.86
C HIS A 198 0.95 -6.04 8.06
N TYR A 199 2.14 -5.87 8.63
CA TYR A 199 2.52 -6.50 9.90
C TYR A 199 2.80 -5.41 10.93
N PHE A 200 2.04 -5.41 12.01
CA PHE A 200 2.14 -4.41 13.06
C PHE A 200 1.82 -5.04 14.41
N ARG A 201 2.64 -4.77 15.43
CA ARG A 201 2.46 -5.30 16.80
C ARG A 201 2.19 -6.82 16.81
N ASP A 202 3.09 -7.54 16.16
CA ASP A 202 3.06 -9.00 16.01
C ASP A 202 1.79 -9.58 15.34
N THR A 203 0.99 -8.74 14.69
CA THR A 203 -0.29 -9.09 14.10
C THR A 203 -0.31 -8.75 12.60
N TRP A 204 -0.93 -9.62 11.80
CA TRP A 204 -1.14 -9.38 10.38
C TRP A 204 -2.48 -8.69 10.12
N TYR A 205 -2.47 -7.70 9.25
CA TYR A 205 -3.63 -6.94 8.83
C TYR A 205 -3.75 -6.92 7.32
N ILE A 206 -4.98 -6.87 6.81
CA ILE A 206 -5.26 -6.62 5.41
C ILE A 206 -6.19 -5.41 5.31
N VAL A 207 -5.69 -4.32 4.73
CA VAL A 207 -6.56 -3.24 4.26
C VAL A 207 -6.99 -3.60 2.84
N ALA A 208 -8.26 -3.44 2.50
CA ALA A 208 -8.74 -3.59 1.13
C ALA A 208 -9.97 -2.70 0.94
N CYS A 209 -10.49 -2.61 -0.28
CA CYS A 209 -11.76 -1.93 -0.52
C CYS A 209 -12.75 -2.76 -1.33
N MET A 210 -14.04 -2.53 -1.09
CA MET A 210 -15.10 -3.04 -1.96
C MET A 210 -15.21 -2.12 -3.17
N GLY A 211 -15.25 -2.69 -4.38
CA GLY A 211 -15.36 -1.92 -5.61
C GLY A 211 -16.80 -1.58 -6.03
N ASP A 212 -16.94 -0.84 -7.13
CA ASP A 212 -18.20 -0.27 -7.64
C ASP A 212 -19.41 -1.23 -7.75
N HIS A 213 -19.15 -2.53 -7.90
CA HIS A 213 -20.21 -3.51 -8.05
C HIS A 213 -20.74 -4.09 -6.72
N SER A 214 -20.19 -3.72 -5.58
CA SER A 214 -20.64 -4.15 -4.24
C SER A 214 -21.85 -3.33 -3.72
N GLN A 215 -22.50 -3.77 -2.63
CA GLN A 215 -23.65 -3.04 -2.07
C GLN A 215 -23.24 -1.72 -1.40
N LYS A 216 -22.05 -1.72 -0.79
CA LYS A 216 -21.31 -0.51 -0.37
C LYS A 216 -19.90 -0.59 -0.93
N VAL A 217 -19.39 0.55 -1.37
CA VAL A 217 -18.05 0.72 -1.89
C VAL A 217 -17.20 1.40 -0.82
N GLY A 218 -15.95 0.97 -0.67
CA GLY A 218 -14.99 1.64 0.20
C GLY A 218 -14.11 0.69 1.00
N SER A 219 -13.16 1.29 1.71
CA SER A 219 -12.08 0.60 2.41
C SER A 219 -12.48 0.04 3.78
N PHE A 220 -11.89 -1.10 4.13
CA PHE A 220 -12.11 -1.83 5.39
C PHE A 220 -10.82 -2.51 5.84
N LEU A 221 -10.76 -2.89 7.13
CA LEU A 221 -9.64 -3.63 7.72
C LEU A 221 -10.06 -5.05 8.10
N LEU A 222 -9.21 -6.01 7.76
CA LEU A 222 -9.24 -7.36 8.30
C LEU A 222 -8.05 -7.58 9.24
N VAL A 223 -8.28 -8.27 10.34
CA VAL A 223 -7.27 -8.62 11.35
C VAL A 223 -7.08 -10.13 11.35
N SER A 224 -5.84 -10.59 11.29
CA SER A 224 -5.55 -12.01 11.45
C SER A 224 -5.71 -12.43 12.90
N GLU A 225 -6.40 -13.55 13.12
CA GLU A 225 -6.47 -14.26 14.41
C GLU A 225 -5.41 -15.37 14.52
N GLY A 226 -4.55 -15.50 13.50
CA GLY A 226 -3.47 -16.48 13.41
C GLY A 226 -2.22 -15.88 12.77
N GLY A 227 -1.54 -16.65 11.92
CA GLY A 227 -0.42 -16.14 11.13
C GLY A 227 -0.88 -15.42 9.86
N LEU A 228 0.01 -15.34 8.88
CA LEU A 228 -0.30 -14.76 7.57
C LEU A 228 -1.43 -15.53 6.85
N GLU A 229 -1.60 -16.81 7.17
CA GLU A 229 -2.66 -17.68 6.68
C GLU A 229 -4.07 -17.29 7.17
N GLY A 230 -4.19 -16.55 8.27
CA GLY A 230 -5.46 -16.23 8.91
C GLY A 230 -5.90 -17.27 9.96
N PRO A 231 -7.20 -17.35 10.32
CA PRO A 231 -8.36 -16.61 9.80
C PRO A 231 -8.19 -15.10 9.87
N TYR A 232 -8.93 -14.40 9.02
CA TYR A 232 -9.04 -12.95 9.06
C TYR A 232 -10.46 -12.52 9.45
N ARG A 233 -10.61 -11.77 10.53
CA ARG A 233 -11.90 -11.21 10.96
C ARG A 233 -12.02 -9.75 10.52
N LEU A 234 -13.22 -9.30 10.20
CA LEU A 234 -13.51 -7.89 9.97
C LEU A 234 -13.47 -7.09 11.30
N VAL A 235 -12.87 -5.90 11.29
CA VAL A 235 -12.86 -5.04 12.48
C VAL A 235 -14.25 -4.52 12.86
N GLU A 236 -14.45 -4.27 14.16
CA GLU A 236 -15.74 -3.80 14.70
C GLU A 236 -16.23 -2.52 14.03
N GLY A 237 -15.33 -1.54 13.82
CA GLY A 237 -15.62 -0.26 13.19
C GLY A 237 -16.11 -0.37 11.75
N ASN A 238 -15.86 -1.51 11.10
CA ASN A 238 -16.35 -1.75 9.76
C ASN A 238 -17.67 -2.53 9.71
N LEU A 239 -18.14 -3.25 10.73
CA LEU A 239 -19.31 -4.17 10.65
C LEU A 239 -20.56 -3.63 9.94
N GLU A 240 -20.82 -2.33 10.05
CA GLU A 240 -21.97 -1.69 9.39
C GLU A 240 -21.59 -0.99 8.08
N LYS A 241 -20.35 -0.50 7.91
CA LYS A 241 -19.93 0.30 6.76
C LYS A 241 -18.41 0.31 6.55
N PRO A 242 -17.93 0.63 5.33
CA PRO A 242 -16.55 1.05 5.13
C PRO A 242 -16.14 2.24 6.00
N PHE A 243 -14.83 2.46 6.13
CA PHE A 243 -14.28 3.60 6.85
C PHE A 243 -14.76 4.95 6.26
N GLY A 244 -14.85 5.95 7.14
CA GLY A 244 -15.21 7.32 6.76
C GLY A 244 -16.69 7.53 6.39
N ASP A 245 -16.98 8.73 5.91
CA ASP A 245 -18.29 9.11 5.42
C ASP A 245 -18.48 8.69 3.95
N PRO A 246 -19.74 8.51 3.49
CA PRO A 246 -20.00 8.41 2.06
C PRO A 246 -19.55 9.69 1.35
N VAL A 247 -18.90 9.54 0.20
CA VAL A 247 -18.45 10.66 -0.64
C VAL A 247 -19.40 10.89 -1.80
N ALA A 248 -19.48 12.15 -2.24
CA ALA A 248 -20.18 12.50 -3.46
C ALA A 248 -19.40 11.99 -4.68
N GLY A 249 -20.10 11.34 -5.61
CA GLY A 249 -19.50 10.81 -6.82
C GLY A 249 -19.80 9.32 -7.00
N GLY A 250 -18.93 8.65 -7.74
CA GLY A 250 -19.09 7.25 -8.12
C GLY A 250 -20.01 7.03 -9.34
N PRO A 251 -19.97 5.85 -9.95
CA PRO A 251 -20.85 5.49 -11.05
C PRO A 251 -22.35 5.64 -10.71
N ALA A 252 -23.13 6.12 -11.67
CA ALA A 252 -24.57 6.41 -11.49
C ALA A 252 -25.43 5.19 -11.11
N PHE A 253 -24.92 3.97 -11.28
CA PHE A 253 -25.61 2.73 -10.89
C PHE A 253 -25.43 2.36 -9.42
N ILE A 254 -24.58 3.08 -8.68
CA ILE A 254 -24.36 2.86 -7.25
C ILE A 254 -25.49 3.55 -6.47
N ARG A 255 -25.97 2.88 -5.42
CA ARG A 255 -27.03 3.44 -4.56
C ARG A 255 -26.54 4.76 -3.93
N PRO A 256 -27.36 5.83 -3.93
CA PRO A 256 -27.02 7.05 -3.21
C PRO A 256 -26.64 6.78 -1.75
N GLY A 257 -25.52 7.34 -1.30
CA GLY A 257 -25.01 7.16 0.06
C GLY A 257 -24.30 5.82 0.33
N ALA A 258 -24.03 5.01 -0.70
CA ALA A 258 -23.30 3.75 -0.57
C ALA A 258 -21.84 3.80 -1.05
N TYR A 259 -21.38 4.96 -1.53
CA TYR A 259 -20.03 5.15 -2.06
C TYR A 259 -19.15 5.84 -1.02
N HIS A 260 -18.16 5.13 -0.47
CA HIS A 260 -17.17 5.66 0.46
C HIS A 260 -15.78 5.69 -0.20
N HIS A 261 -14.77 6.16 0.54
CA HIS A 261 -13.37 6.18 0.09
C HIS A 261 -12.82 4.77 -0.16
N ILE A 262 -12.24 4.55 -1.34
CA ILE A 262 -11.58 3.32 -1.76
C ILE A 262 -10.06 3.39 -1.53
N ASP A 263 -9.31 2.38 -1.98
CA ASP A 263 -7.85 2.34 -1.99
C ASP A 263 -7.24 2.69 -0.63
N GLY A 264 -7.69 1.96 0.40
CA GLY A 264 -7.16 2.11 1.74
C GLY A 264 -5.77 1.52 1.85
N SER A 265 -4.89 2.24 2.52
CA SER A 265 -3.55 1.81 2.91
C SER A 265 -3.35 2.03 4.42
N MET A 266 -2.29 1.45 4.97
CA MET A 266 -1.88 1.65 6.36
C MET A 266 -0.43 2.14 6.44
N HIS A 267 -0.21 3.17 7.24
CA HIS A 267 1.11 3.63 7.63
C HIS A 267 1.34 3.33 9.11
N THR A 268 2.51 2.82 9.47
CA THR A 268 2.86 2.52 10.86
C THR A 268 4.17 3.19 11.23
N GLU A 269 4.21 3.77 12.42
CA GLU A 269 5.40 4.40 12.97
C GLU A 269 5.42 4.24 14.49
N GLY A 270 6.48 3.61 15.00
CA GLY A 270 6.59 3.28 16.41
C GLY A 270 5.40 2.45 16.89
N ASP A 271 4.62 3.03 17.79
CA ASP A 271 3.42 2.43 18.40
C ASP A 271 2.11 2.91 17.77
N ASP A 272 2.16 3.65 16.68
CA ASP A 272 0.99 4.23 16.08
C ASP A 272 0.78 3.70 14.66
N ALA A 273 -0.49 3.65 14.26
CA ALA A 273 -0.90 3.30 12.92
C ALA A 273 -1.92 4.32 12.42
N TRP A 274 -1.88 4.60 11.12
CA TRP A 274 -2.79 5.50 10.43
C TRP A 274 -3.36 4.80 9.20
N LEU A 275 -4.66 4.94 9.02
CA LEU A 275 -5.33 4.68 7.77
C LEU A 275 -5.01 5.82 6.80
N VAL A 276 -4.68 5.47 5.57
CA VAL A 276 -4.53 6.37 4.42
C VAL A 276 -5.62 6.00 3.42
N LEU A 277 -6.37 6.97 2.90
CA LEU A 277 -7.55 6.71 2.07
C LEU A 277 -7.54 7.46 0.75
N HIS A 278 -7.87 6.70 -0.30
CA HIS A 278 -8.32 7.18 -1.62
C HIS A 278 -7.38 8.21 -2.23
N ASN A 279 -7.74 9.50 -2.15
CA ASN A 279 -7.02 10.57 -2.84
C ASN A 279 -6.17 11.41 -1.89
N HIS A 280 -6.59 11.65 -0.66
CA HIS A 280 -5.92 12.64 0.18
C HIS A 280 -6.35 12.62 1.65
N GLU A 281 -7.00 11.57 2.13
CA GLU A 281 -7.48 11.54 3.51
C GLU A 281 -6.70 10.56 4.38
N TYR A 282 -6.71 10.80 5.67
CA TYR A 282 -6.10 9.91 6.65
C TYR A 282 -6.88 9.92 7.97
N ALA A 283 -6.67 8.91 8.78
CA ALA A 283 -7.14 8.89 10.16
C ALA A 283 -6.23 8.00 11.01
N LYS A 284 -6.08 8.31 12.29
CA LYS A 284 -5.29 7.45 13.19
C LYS A 284 -6.14 6.24 13.59
N PHE A 285 -5.56 5.05 13.61
CA PHE A 285 -6.24 3.89 14.21
C PHE A 285 -6.33 4.03 15.73
N GLN A 286 -7.40 3.49 16.31
CA GLN A 286 -7.45 3.22 17.74
C GLN A 286 -6.34 2.25 18.13
N HIS A 287 -5.95 2.24 19.41
CA HIS A 287 -4.83 1.43 19.86
C HIS A 287 -5.06 -0.08 19.65
N ASP A 288 -6.31 -0.53 19.73
CA ASP A 288 -6.73 -1.90 19.48
C ASP A 288 -6.92 -2.25 17.99
N MET A 289 -6.73 -1.27 17.10
CA MET A 289 -6.91 -1.39 15.64
C MET A 289 -8.34 -1.72 15.19
N GLU A 290 -9.35 -1.62 16.07
CA GLU A 290 -10.73 -2.01 15.73
C GLU A 290 -11.53 -0.90 15.01
N ASP A 291 -11.06 0.36 15.04
CA ASP A 291 -11.63 1.47 14.27
C ASP A 291 -10.61 2.63 14.15
N ILE A 292 -10.99 3.69 13.45
CA ILE A 292 -10.22 4.93 13.27
C ILE A 292 -10.74 6.07 14.15
N VAL A 293 -9.93 7.10 14.35
CA VAL A 293 -10.30 8.35 15.03
C VAL A 293 -9.77 9.56 14.22
N PRO A 294 -10.64 10.49 13.78
CA PRO A 294 -12.10 10.41 13.84
C PRO A 294 -12.67 9.35 12.87
N THR A 295 -13.94 8.96 13.03
CA THR A 295 -14.65 8.01 12.14
C THR A 295 -15.43 8.68 11.01
N THR A 296 -15.54 10.01 11.06
CA THR A 296 -16.25 10.90 10.13
C THR A 296 -15.46 12.19 9.96
N ALA A 297 -15.74 12.96 8.91
CA ALA A 297 -15.05 14.21 8.59
C ALA A 297 -13.52 14.05 8.66
N LEU A 298 -13.01 13.07 7.94
CA LEU A 298 -11.61 12.69 8.00
C LEU A 298 -10.71 13.87 7.57
N PRO A 299 -9.58 14.09 8.25
CA PRO A 299 -8.64 15.12 7.84
C PRO A 299 -8.01 14.78 6.49
N ALA A 300 -7.69 15.83 5.74
CA ALA A 300 -6.97 15.77 4.48
C ALA A 300 -5.48 16.05 4.69
N PHE A 301 -4.62 15.35 3.94
CA PHE A 301 -3.21 15.72 3.80
C PHE A 301 -3.09 17.13 3.20
N GLN A 302 -2.18 17.93 3.76
CA GLN A 302 -1.87 19.26 3.25
C GLN A 302 -1.01 19.12 1.99
N GLN A 303 -1.58 19.37 0.82
CA GLN A 303 -0.91 19.17 -0.47
C GLN A 303 -0.98 20.40 -1.36
N THR A 304 -0.11 20.45 -2.37
CA THR A 304 -0.24 21.39 -3.50
C THR A 304 -1.04 20.71 -4.61
N PRO A 305 -2.29 21.13 -4.88
CA PRO A 305 -3.11 20.52 -5.93
C PRO A 305 -2.64 20.97 -7.33
N TYR A 306 -2.80 20.10 -8.32
CA TYR A 306 -2.81 20.48 -9.72
C TYR A 306 -4.01 21.39 -10.03
N SER A 307 -3.98 22.07 -11.17
CA SER A 307 -5.04 22.98 -11.59
C SER A 307 -5.42 22.77 -13.06
N PRO A 308 -6.57 22.12 -13.35
CA PRO A 308 -7.50 21.49 -12.40
C PRO A 308 -6.91 20.22 -11.77
N GLU A 309 -7.38 19.85 -10.57
CA GLU A 309 -7.00 18.57 -9.95
C GLU A 309 -7.64 17.41 -10.74
N PRO A 310 -6.84 16.46 -11.27
CA PRO A 310 -7.36 15.25 -11.88
C PRO A 310 -7.94 14.32 -10.81
N TYR A 311 -8.61 13.26 -11.24
CA TYR A 311 -8.88 12.16 -10.34
C TYR A 311 -7.55 11.46 -9.99
N LEU A 312 -7.20 11.48 -8.71
CA LEU A 312 -6.15 10.68 -8.11
C LEU A 312 -6.78 9.41 -7.53
N GLU A 313 -5.97 8.41 -7.20
CA GLU A 313 -6.35 7.25 -6.37
C GLU A 313 -5.08 6.53 -5.87
N GLY A 314 -5.21 5.39 -5.18
CA GLY A 314 -4.06 4.62 -4.69
C GLY A 314 -3.13 5.39 -3.74
N ALA A 315 -3.68 6.16 -2.80
CA ALA A 315 -2.87 6.92 -1.84
C ALA A 315 -2.04 6.00 -0.93
N TYR A 316 -0.73 6.24 -0.88
CA TYR A 316 0.21 5.48 -0.04
C TYR A 316 1.23 6.43 0.61
N VAL A 317 1.56 6.21 1.88
CA VAL A 317 2.60 6.98 2.58
C VAL A 317 3.82 6.11 2.85
N PHE A 318 4.94 6.46 2.21
CA PHE A 318 6.23 5.83 2.42
C PHE A 318 7.14 6.73 3.26
N HIS A 319 7.66 6.23 4.38
CA HIS A 319 8.65 6.95 5.17
C HIS A 319 10.06 6.45 4.79
N TYR A 320 10.93 7.35 4.34
CA TYR A 320 12.30 7.01 3.95
C TYR A 320 13.28 8.11 4.32
N GLY A 321 14.36 7.73 5.01
CA GLY A 321 15.24 8.69 5.66
C GLY A 321 14.50 9.44 6.77
N GLU A 322 14.42 10.76 6.66
CA GLU A 322 13.69 11.63 7.61
C GLU A 322 12.46 12.29 6.94
N LYS A 323 11.94 11.69 5.86
CA LYS A 323 10.92 12.30 5.01
C LYS A 323 9.74 11.36 4.75
N TYR A 324 8.56 11.95 4.69
CA TYR A 324 7.33 11.28 4.28
C TYR A 324 7.07 11.53 2.80
N TYR A 325 6.83 10.48 2.03
CA TYR A 325 6.48 10.53 0.63
C TYR A 325 5.03 10.09 0.47
N LEU A 326 4.19 10.99 -0.02
CA LEU A 326 2.80 10.70 -0.36
C LEU A 326 2.72 10.39 -1.84
N LEU A 327 2.34 9.15 -2.14
CA LEU A 327 2.19 8.61 -3.48
C LEU A 327 0.72 8.67 -3.89
N HIS A 328 0.48 8.90 -5.18
CA HIS A 328 -0.80 8.69 -5.84
C HIS A 328 -0.61 8.06 -7.21
N ALA A 329 -1.65 7.39 -7.66
CA ALA A 329 -1.83 7.08 -9.06
C ALA A 329 -2.56 8.22 -9.78
N ALA A 330 -2.06 8.63 -10.93
CA ALA A 330 -2.72 9.63 -11.77
C ALA A 330 -2.73 9.21 -13.23
N TRP A 331 -3.89 9.35 -13.87
CA TRP A 331 -3.99 9.21 -15.32
C TRP A 331 -3.48 10.47 -16.00
N ASP A 332 -2.41 10.36 -16.76
CA ASP A 332 -2.06 11.40 -17.73
C ASP A 332 -3.01 11.34 -18.94
N ARG A 333 -3.11 12.47 -19.62
CA ARG A 333 -3.96 12.63 -20.79
C ARG A 333 -3.19 13.35 -21.89
N THR A 334 -3.34 12.82 -23.09
CA THR A 334 -2.87 13.45 -24.32
C THR A 334 -3.88 14.47 -24.82
N SER A 335 -3.38 15.58 -25.33
CA SER A 335 -4.14 16.63 -26.02
C SER A 335 -3.25 17.28 -27.08
N VAL A 336 -3.80 18.15 -27.94
CA VAL A 336 -3.02 18.89 -28.93
C VAL A 336 -2.62 20.25 -28.33
N ALA A 337 -1.32 20.52 -28.27
CA ALA A 337 -0.77 21.79 -27.83
C ALA A 337 -0.99 22.90 -28.88
N ALA A 338 -0.75 24.16 -28.48
CA ALA A 338 -0.93 25.32 -29.36
C ALA A 338 -0.04 25.30 -30.62
N ASP A 339 1.11 24.62 -30.55
CA ASP A 339 2.05 24.43 -31.66
C ASP A 339 1.76 23.17 -32.50
N GLY A 340 0.69 22.43 -32.19
CA GLY A 340 0.30 21.20 -32.87
C GLY A 340 0.99 19.93 -32.36
N SER A 341 1.88 20.03 -31.38
CA SER A 341 2.51 18.86 -30.75
C SER A 341 1.55 18.14 -29.78
N VAL A 342 1.91 16.93 -29.37
CA VAL A 342 1.16 16.19 -28.34
C VAL A 342 1.57 16.72 -26.97
N ARG A 343 0.58 17.20 -26.20
CA ARG A 343 0.74 17.57 -24.79
C ARG A 343 0.32 16.41 -23.90
N TYR A 344 1.17 16.06 -22.94
CA TYR A 344 0.90 15.11 -21.87
C TYR A 344 0.72 15.86 -20.55
N ALA A 345 -0.39 15.65 -19.87
CA ALA A 345 -0.67 16.33 -18.61
C ALA A 345 -1.66 15.56 -17.73
N TYR A 346 -1.55 15.77 -16.43
CA TYR A 346 -2.50 15.31 -15.43
C TYR A 346 -3.75 16.19 -15.41
N ASP A 347 -4.52 16.10 -16.49
CA ASP A 347 -5.75 16.87 -16.71
C ASP A 347 -7.01 16.06 -16.31
N THR A 348 -8.11 16.77 -16.06
CA THR A 348 -9.45 16.17 -15.97
C THR A 348 -9.94 15.66 -17.33
N PRO A 349 -10.78 14.61 -17.38
CA PRO A 349 -11.43 14.18 -18.61
C PRO A 349 -12.21 15.34 -19.27
N ALA A 350 -11.98 15.56 -20.57
CA ALA A 350 -12.70 16.55 -21.36
C ALA A 350 -12.64 16.21 -22.86
N PRO A 351 -13.54 16.75 -23.71
CA PRO A 351 -13.43 16.60 -25.16
C PRO A 351 -12.05 17.02 -25.69
N GLY A 352 -11.47 16.20 -26.57
CA GLY A 352 -10.12 16.44 -27.11
C GLY A 352 -8.97 16.01 -26.19
N ARG A 353 -9.27 15.38 -25.04
CA ARG A 353 -8.28 14.74 -24.16
C ARG A 353 -8.45 13.22 -24.17
N THR A 354 -7.37 12.49 -24.41
CA THR A 354 -7.37 11.02 -24.43
C THR A 354 -6.49 10.49 -23.30
N GLN A 355 -7.05 9.60 -22.48
CA GLN A 355 -6.30 8.90 -21.42
C GLN A 355 -5.12 8.13 -22.03
N TYR A 356 -3.93 8.26 -21.45
CA TYR A 356 -2.72 7.67 -22.04
C TYR A 356 -2.01 6.71 -21.08
N GLN A 357 -1.40 7.18 -20.00
CA GLN A 357 -0.64 6.37 -19.05
C GLN A 357 -1.13 6.60 -17.62
N TYR A 358 -0.90 5.59 -16.80
CA TYR A 358 -1.24 5.59 -15.38
C TYR A 358 0.04 5.65 -14.57
N ASP A 359 0.35 6.81 -14.03
CA ASP A 359 1.66 7.10 -13.48
C ASP A 359 1.64 7.12 -11.96
N ALA A 360 2.79 6.86 -11.36
CA ALA A 360 3.07 7.15 -9.97
C ALA A 360 3.51 8.61 -9.84
N VAL A 361 2.72 9.43 -9.15
CA VAL A 361 3.08 10.80 -8.78
C VAL A 361 3.35 10.87 -7.27
N VAL A 362 4.38 11.62 -6.88
CA VAL A 362 4.88 11.63 -5.50
C VAL A 362 5.10 13.07 -5.05
N ALA A 363 4.75 13.35 -3.80
CA ALA A 363 5.18 14.55 -3.10
C ALA A 363 5.91 14.18 -1.81
N VAL A 364 6.74 15.09 -1.28
CA VAL A 364 7.53 14.88 -0.06
C VAL A 364 7.19 15.91 1.01
N SER A 365 7.26 15.51 2.27
CA SER A 365 7.13 16.39 3.44
C SER A 365 8.07 15.97 4.58
N ASP A 366 8.26 16.90 5.53
CA ASP A 366 8.94 16.69 6.80
C ASP A 366 8.03 16.05 7.86
N SER A 367 6.72 16.05 7.63
CA SER A 367 5.71 15.52 8.56
C SER A 367 4.65 14.72 7.82
N PHE A 368 4.09 13.72 8.51
CA PHE A 368 3.08 12.83 7.96
C PHE A 368 1.89 13.57 7.34
N GLU A 369 1.38 14.62 8.00
CA GLU A 369 0.22 15.40 7.55
C GLU A 369 0.51 16.38 6.40
N GLY A 370 1.79 16.62 6.09
CA GLY A 370 2.23 17.71 5.23
C GLY A 370 2.66 18.98 5.99
N PRO A 371 2.92 20.10 5.29
CA PRO A 371 2.63 20.32 3.88
C PRO A 371 3.55 19.53 2.96
N TYR A 372 2.96 18.83 2.01
CA TYR A 372 3.63 18.14 0.93
C TYR A 372 3.97 19.11 -0.20
N ALA A 373 5.19 18.97 -0.73
CA ALA A 373 5.70 19.73 -1.88
C ALA A 373 4.85 19.49 -3.16
N PRO A 374 5.04 20.29 -4.23
CA PRO A 374 4.47 19.96 -5.53
C PRO A 374 4.85 18.55 -5.98
N ARG A 375 3.85 17.81 -6.47
CA ARG A 375 4.03 16.43 -6.93
C ARG A 375 4.92 16.35 -8.17
N TRP A 376 5.72 15.30 -8.30
CA TRP A 376 6.44 14.96 -9.53
C TRP A 376 6.10 13.54 -9.97
N THR A 377 6.28 13.24 -11.26
CA THR A 377 6.18 11.87 -11.77
C THR A 377 7.39 11.06 -11.29
N ALA A 378 7.17 10.10 -10.39
CA ALA A 378 8.22 9.20 -9.94
C ALA A 378 8.39 8.00 -10.87
N GLY A 379 7.31 7.54 -11.52
CA GLY A 379 7.35 6.42 -12.45
C GLY A 379 6.23 6.48 -13.49
N VAL A 380 6.59 6.24 -14.75
CA VAL A 380 5.63 6.26 -15.88
C VAL A 380 5.03 4.88 -16.09
N GLY A 381 3.71 4.80 -16.22
CA GLY A 381 3.00 3.52 -16.35
C GLY A 381 3.09 2.65 -15.09
N ALA A 382 3.45 3.24 -13.96
CA ALA A 382 3.65 2.56 -12.67
C ALA A 382 2.61 3.00 -11.61
N GLY A 383 1.44 3.46 -12.03
CA GLY A 383 0.37 3.91 -11.12
C GLY A 383 -0.27 2.78 -10.31
N HIS A 384 -0.88 3.18 -9.19
CA HIS A 384 -1.45 2.33 -8.14
C HIS A 384 -0.41 1.34 -7.62
N ASN A 385 0.63 1.93 -7.06
CA ASN A 385 1.81 1.27 -6.55
C ASN A 385 2.01 1.60 -5.06
N ASN A 386 2.88 0.82 -4.44
CA ASN A 386 3.50 1.18 -3.18
C ASN A 386 5.02 1.22 -3.34
N PHE A 387 5.69 2.00 -2.48
CA PHE A 387 7.13 1.91 -2.30
C PHE A 387 7.43 1.07 -1.06
N PHE A 388 8.52 0.32 -1.09
CA PHE A 388 8.98 -0.44 0.07
C PHE A 388 10.50 -0.59 0.05
N GLU A 389 11.08 -0.77 1.24
CA GLU A 389 12.49 -1.11 1.41
C GLU A 389 12.63 -2.63 1.50
N ASP A 390 13.56 -3.21 0.76
CA ASP A 390 13.90 -4.62 0.89
C ASP A 390 14.84 -4.89 2.07
N HIS A 391 15.05 -6.15 2.44
CA HIS A 391 15.92 -6.49 3.58
C HIS A 391 17.40 -6.06 3.41
N SER A 392 17.80 -5.60 2.23
CA SER A 392 19.13 -5.09 1.92
C SER A 392 19.23 -3.57 1.93
N GLY A 393 18.12 -2.87 2.20
CA GLY A 393 18.04 -1.41 2.22
C GLY A 393 17.77 -0.77 0.86
N LYS A 394 17.44 -1.55 -0.17
CA LYS A 394 17.08 -1.00 -1.49
C LYS A 394 15.60 -0.67 -1.53
N VAL A 395 15.30 0.48 -2.12
CA VAL A 395 13.91 0.91 -2.35
C VAL A 395 13.41 0.36 -3.68
N TRP A 396 12.17 -0.12 -3.66
CA TRP A 396 11.46 -0.67 -4.80
C TRP A 396 10.07 -0.05 -4.91
N ALA A 397 9.57 0.03 -6.13
CA ALA A 397 8.20 0.43 -6.45
C ALA A 397 7.49 -0.75 -7.09
N THR A 398 6.26 -1.05 -6.67
CA THR A 398 5.43 -1.98 -7.44
C THR A 398 4.91 -1.34 -8.72
N PHE A 399 4.50 -2.18 -9.66
CA PHE A 399 3.69 -1.78 -10.80
C PHE A 399 2.89 -2.99 -11.29
N PHE A 400 1.92 -2.74 -12.15
CA PHE A 400 1.32 -3.77 -13.00
C PHE A 400 1.27 -3.28 -14.44
N LEU A 401 1.32 -4.21 -15.39
CA LEU A 401 1.30 -3.89 -16.82
C LEU A 401 -0.11 -3.41 -17.25
N ASN A 402 -0.46 -2.14 -17.04
CA ASN A 402 -1.85 -1.67 -17.06
C ASN A 402 -2.60 -1.87 -18.40
N PRO A 403 -3.61 -2.76 -18.47
CA PRO A 403 -4.32 -3.06 -19.72
C PRO A 403 -5.28 -1.97 -20.20
N ASN A 404 -5.59 -0.95 -19.38
CA ASN A 404 -6.71 -0.05 -19.66
C ASN A 404 -6.37 1.08 -20.65
N ALA A 405 -5.13 1.55 -20.67
CA ALA A 405 -4.65 2.53 -21.64
C ALA A 405 -3.12 2.44 -21.79
N GLY A 406 -2.59 3.07 -22.84
CA GLY A 406 -1.15 3.16 -23.06
C GLY A 406 -0.57 1.86 -23.62
N HIS A 407 0.69 1.59 -23.31
CA HIS A 407 1.49 0.53 -23.94
C HIS A 407 0.88 -0.87 -23.85
N TRP A 408 0.31 -1.23 -22.70
CA TRP A 408 -0.22 -2.57 -22.42
C TRP A 408 -1.68 -2.74 -22.81
N SER A 409 -2.34 -1.67 -23.28
CA SER A 409 -3.69 -1.71 -23.84
C SER A 409 -3.74 -2.10 -25.33
N ASP A 410 -2.57 -2.22 -25.98
CA ASP A 410 -2.49 -2.66 -27.37
C ASP A 410 -3.06 -4.09 -27.50
N PRO A 411 -3.97 -4.36 -28.46
CA PRO A 411 -4.56 -5.69 -28.67
C PRO A 411 -3.54 -6.83 -28.82
N SER A 412 -2.33 -6.54 -29.29
CA SER A 412 -1.25 -7.52 -29.43
C SER A 412 -0.54 -7.89 -28.12
N ARG A 413 -0.81 -7.17 -27.03
CA ARG A 413 -0.13 -7.29 -25.72
C ARG A 413 -1.07 -7.62 -24.57
N LEU A 414 -2.37 -7.77 -24.83
CA LEU A 414 -3.37 -7.99 -23.78
C LEU A 414 -3.13 -9.25 -22.95
N ASP A 415 -2.51 -10.28 -23.54
CA ASP A 415 -2.18 -11.53 -22.84
C ASP A 415 -1.00 -11.36 -21.86
N GLU A 416 -0.20 -10.30 -22.04
CA GLU A 416 0.91 -9.91 -21.15
C GLU A 416 0.51 -8.81 -20.17
N ALA A 417 -0.73 -8.30 -20.24
CA ALA A 417 -1.18 -7.20 -19.41
C ALA A 417 -1.69 -7.66 -18.03
N ALA A 418 -1.73 -6.70 -17.09
CA ALA A 418 -2.00 -6.87 -15.67
C ALA A 418 -1.15 -7.97 -15.03
N VAL A 419 0.15 -7.96 -15.34
CA VAL A 419 1.15 -8.79 -14.67
C VAL A 419 1.85 -7.94 -13.60
N PRO A 420 1.96 -8.43 -12.35
CA PRO A 420 2.58 -7.68 -11.27
C PRO A 420 4.11 -7.67 -11.41
N GLY A 421 4.74 -6.55 -11.06
CA GLY A 421 6.18 -6.39 -11.09
C GLY A 421 6.70 -5.38 -10.07
N VAL A 422 8.03 -5.31 -9.97
CA VAL A 422 8.73 -4.34 -9.13
C VAL A 422 9.85 -3.67 -9.90
N ALA A 423 10.01 -2.36 -9.74
CA ALA A 423 11.07 -1.55 -10.31
C ALA A 423 11.93 -0.95 -9.20
N GLN A 424 13.24 -0.94 -9.39
CA GLN A 424 14.16 -0.34 -8.46
C GLN A 424 13.95 1.18 -8.44
N VAL A 425 13.98 1.76 -7.25
CA VAL A 425 13.84 3.21 -7.02
C VAL A 425 15.20 3.78 -6.63
N GLU A 426 15.52 4.94 -7.18
CA GLU A 426 16.66 5.76 -6.78
C GLU A 426 16.21 6.93 -5.91
N TRP A 427 17.07 7.31 -4.97
CA TRP A 427 16.90 8.49 -4.14
C TRP A 427 17.95 9.54 -4.51
N THR A 428 17.51 10.79 -4.67
CA THR A 428 18.38 11.92 -5.08
C THR A 428 19.14 12.55 -3.91
N GLY A 429 19.21 11.84 -2.78
CA GLY A 429 19.96 12.25 -1.60
C GLY A 429 19.25 13.29 -0.74
N PRO A 430 19.88 13.70 0.38
CA PRO A 430 19.26 14.57 1.37
C PRO A 430 19.05 16.01 0.87
N GLU A 431 19.76 16.44 -0.17
CA GLU A 431 19.54 17.75 -0.80
C GLU A 431 18.38 17.70 -1.81
N GLY A 432 18.26 16.60 -2.56
CA GLY A 432 17.23 16.42 -3.59
C GLY A 432 15.88 15.97 -3.03
N ASN A 433 15.87 15.03 -2.08
CA ASN A 433 14.70 14.40 -1.44
C ASN A 433 13.61 13.96 -2.43
N ARG A 434 14.01 13.38 -3.56
CA ARG A 434 13.07 12.79 -4.52
C ARG A 434 13.37 11.34 -4.77
N LEU A 435 12.30 10.60 -5.03
CA LEU A 435 12.31 9.19 -5.39
C LEU A 435 11.83 9.07 -6.83
N TYR A 436 12.55 8.28 -7.62
CA TYR A 436 12.24 8.00 -9.01
C TYR A 436 12.46 6.52 -9.30
N VAL A 437 11.71 5.96 -10.24
CA VAL A 437 12.13 4.73 -10.93
C VAL A 437 13.56 4.97 -11.46
N GLN A 438 14.44 4.03 -11.16
CA GLN A 438 15.88 4.20 -11.34
C GLN A 438 16.24 4.49 -12.81
N ARG A 439 17.06 5.53 -13.02
CA ARG A 439 17.54 5.93 -14.35
C ARG A 439 18.57 4.93 -14.88
N ARG A 440 18.82 4.98 -16.19
CA ARG A 440 19.91 4.19 -16.80
C ARG A 440 21.28 4.67 -16.30
N ALA A 441 22.17 3.73 -15.99
CA ALA A 441 23.54 4.07 -15.61
C ALA A 441 24.25 4.87 -16.73
N GLY A 442 24.97 5.94 -16.35
CA GLY A 442 25.76 6.75 -17.28
C GLY A 442 24.99 7.84 -18.02
N ARG A 443 23.77 8.18 -17.58
CA ARG A 443 23.00 9.35 -18.01
C ARG A 443 22.76 10.27 -16.82
N ASP A 444 23.83 10.92 -16.37
CA ASP A 444 23.78 12.01 -15.38
C ASP A 444 23.83 13.37 -16.06
#